data_AF-A0A9E5CUN5-F1
#
_entry.id   AF-A0A9E5CUN5-F1
#
_cell.length_a   1.000
_cell.length_b   1.000
_cell.length_c   1.000
_cell.angle_alpha   90.00
_cell.angle_beta   90.00
_cell.angle_gamma   90.00
#
_symmetry.space_group_name_H-M   'P 1'
#
loop_
_entity.id
_entity.type
_entity.pdbx_description
1 polymer ?
#
loop_
_entity_poly.entity_id
_entity_poly.type
_entity_poly.pdbx_seq_one_letter_code
_entity_poly.pdbx_strand_id
1 'polypeptide(L)'
;MVPPGALFGVIPTWIGVYLVSTLAFGIAGYFLYQRVFRLVILGKPSNRFDQPVRRILGAMPYIFGQRKVLQRVSIRRDRAGLFHFFIFWGFLSFSFSYFLFIFLDVAWRPLSATVLTDTGVKIFVFYLDVLAVVFLVVLTWAAVRRWGPTPRRLSFDLTQGKEAAIILALIAML
;
A
#
# COMPACT_ATOMS: atom_id res chain seq x y z
N MET A 1 19.27 -2.54 -6.77
CA MET A 1 19.45 -3.39 -7.96
C MET A 1 19.26 -2.53 -9.18
N VAL A 2 20.14 -2.57 -10.18
CA VAL A 2 19.95 -1.80 -11.42
C VAL A 2 18.99 -2.59 -12.32
N PRO A 3 17.81 -2.06 -12.68
CA PRO A 3 16.90 -2.77 -13.58
C PRO A 3 17.57 -2.98 -14.94
N PRO A 4 17.32 -4.12 -15.61
CA PRO A 4 17.90 -4.40 -16.92
C PRO A 4 17.51 -3.31 -17.92
N GLY A 5 18.35 -3.04 -18.91
CA GLY A 5 18.07 -2.02 -19.94
C GLY A 5 16.91 -2.41 -20.87
N ALA A 6 16.71 -3.71 -21.07
CA ALA A 6 15.63 -4.26 -21.87
C ALA A 6 15.05 -5.54 -21.23
N LEU A 7 13.72 -5.66 -21.26
CA LEU A 7 12.96 -6.87 -20.97
C LEU A 7 13.11 -7.86 -22.12
N PHE A 8 13.46 -9.11 -21.79
CA PHE A 8 13.70 -10.19 -22.77
C PHE A 8 14.73 -9.83 -23.86
N GLY A 9 15.59 -8.84 -23.62
CA GLY A 9 16.59 -8.36 -24.59
C GLY A 9 16.03 -7.53 -25.75
N VAL A 10 14.72 -7.30 -25.82
CA VAL A 10 14.06 -6.66 -26.99
C VAL A 10 13.30 -5.40 -26.61
N ILE A 11 12.57 -5.41 -25.48
CA ILE A 11 11.66 -4.32 -25.12
C ILE A 11 12.37 -3.41 -24.11
N PRO A 12 12.60 -2.12 -24.39
CA PRO A 12 13.13 -1.20 -23.39
C PRO A 12 12.32 -1.26 -22.09
N THR A 13 13.00 -1.44 -20.96
CA THR A 13 12.33 -1.71 -19.68
C THR A 13 11.36 -0.61 -19.28
N TRP A 14 11.65 0.65 -19.62
CA TRP A 14 10.76 1.76 -19.36
C TRP A 14 9.42 1.63 -20.10
N ILE A 15 9.43 1.17 -21.35
CA ILE A 15 8.21 0.95 -22.13
C ILE A 15 7.36 -0.11 -21.46
N GLY A 16 7.96 -1.25 -21.09
CA GLY A 16 7.26 -2.33 -20.41
C GLY A 16 6.65 -1.89 -19.08
N VAL A 17 7.44 -1.22 -18.23
CA VAL A 17 6.99 -0.73 -16.92
C VAL A 17 5.82 0.24 -17.06
N TYR A 18 5.95 1.29 -17.87
CA TYR A 18 4.88 2.28 -18.00
C TYR A 18 3.66 1.72 -18.71
N LEU A 19 3.81 0.93 -19.78
CA LEU A 19 2.67 0.34 -20.48
C LEU A 19 1.85 -0.57 -19.55
N VAL A 20 2.50 -1.51 -18.87
CA VAL A 20 1.82 -2.43 -17.94
C VAL A 20 1.17 -1.65 -16.79
N SER A 21 1.87 -0.67 -16.21
CA SER A 21 1.34 0.15 -15.13
C SER A 21 0.13 0.97 -15.58
N THR A 22 0.20 1.62 -16.74
CA THR A 22 -0.91 2.41 -17.29
C THR A 22 -2.12 1.54 -17.55
N LEU A 23 -1.95 0.33 -18.10
CA LEU A 23 -3.06 -0.61 -18.29
C LEU A 23 -3.65 -1.06 -16.95
N ALA A 24 -2.82 -1.47 -15.99
CA ALA A 24 -3.26 -1.93 -14.69
C ALA A 24 -3.99 -0.83 -13.89
N PHE A 25 -3.39 0.34 -13.76
CA PHE A 25 -3.99 1.50 -13.09
C PHE A 25 -5.20 2.05 -13.85
N GLY A 26 -5.20 2.00 -15.17
CA GLY A 26 -6.33 2.39 -16.01
C GLY A 26 -7.55 1.50 -15.77
N ILE A 27 -7.36 0.18 -15.76
CA ILE A 27 -8.43 -0.78 -15.46
C ILE A 27 -8.93 -0.62 -14.02
N ALA A 28 -8.01 -0.54 -13.04
CA ALA A 28 -8.38 -0.33 -11.64
C ALA A 28 -9.14 0.99 -11.44
N GLY A 29 -8.67 2.07 -12.08
CA GLY A 29 -9.30 3.39 -12.07
C GLY A 29 -10.68 3.40 -12.71
N TYR A 30 -10.85 2.69 -13.83
CA TYR A 30 -12.16 2.51 -14.47
C TYR A 30 -13.15 1.83 -13.52
N PHE A 31 -12.78 0.72 -12.89
CA PHE A 31 -13.64 0.03 -11.93
C PHE A 31 -13.95 0.89 -10.69
N LEU A 32 -12.94 1.59 -10.16
CA LEU A 32 -13.11 2.50 -9.04
C LEU A 32 -14.08 3.64 -9.38
N TYR A 33 -13.98 4.21 -10.59
CA TYR A 33 -14.89 5.23 -11.05
C TYR A 33 -16.32 4.71 -11.14
N GLN A 34 -16.54 3.57 -11.81
CA GLN A 34 -17.87 3.00 -12.02
C GLN A 34 -18.55 2.59 -10.71
N ARG A 35 -17.79 2.00 -9.78
CA ARG A 35 -18.34 1.43 -8.54
C ARG A 35 -18.42 2.42 -7.39
N VAL A 36 -17.59 3.46 -7.37
CA VAL A 36 -17.49 4.39 -6.25
C VAL A 36 -17.78 5.82 -6.68
N PHE A 37 -16.92 6.42 -7.51
CA PHE A 37 -17.03 7.86 -7.79
C PHE A 37 -18.34 8.22 -8.49
N ARG A 38 -18.80 7.41 -9.44
CA ARG A 38 -20.08 7.60 -10.11
C ARG A 38 -21.25 7.69 -9.12
N LEU A 39 -21.24 6.87 -8.06
CA LEU A 39 -22.28 6.90 -7.03
C LEU A 39 -22.13 8.10 -6.08
N VAL A 40 -20.91 8.46 -5.73
CA VAL A 40 -20.64 9.63 -4.86
C VAL A 40 -21.08 10.93 -5.53
N ILE A 41 -20.87 11.07 -6.84
CA ILE A 41 -21.24 12.27 -7.61
C ILE A 41 -22.77 12.46 -7.69
N LEU A 42 -23.57 11.40 -7.58
CA LEU A 42 -25.03 11.49 -7.49
C LEU A 42 -25.51 12.05 -6.15
N GLY A 43 -24.64 12.11 -5.14
CA GLY A 43 -24.96 12.68 -3.83
C GLY A 43 -25.20 14.19 -3.89
N LYS A 44 -25.95 14.72 -2.92
CA LYS A 44 -26.20 16.15 -2.79
C LYS A 44 -24.87 16.90 -2.63
N PRO A 45 -24.63 17.99 -3.38
CA PRO A 45 -23.43 18.79 -3.21
C PRO A 45 -23.35 19.32 -1.78
N SER A 46 -22.17 19.21 -1.18
CA SER A 46 -21.87 19.82 0.12
C SER A 46 -20.67 20.73 -0.05
N ASN A 47 -20.80 21.99 0.37
CA ASN A 47 -19.70 22.95 0.31
C ASN A 47 -18.68 22.61 1.40
N ARG A 48 -17.72 21.72 1.10
CA ARG A 48 -16.69 21.23 2.03
C ARG A 48 -15.28 21.71 1.68
N PHE A 49 -15.17 22.66 0.76
CA PHE A 49 -13.90 23.26 0.36
C PHE A 49 -13.51 24.48 1.20
N ASP A 50 -14.23 24.73 2.29
CA ASP A 50 -13.88 25.74 3.28
C ASP A 50 -12.72 25.26 4.18
N GLN A 51 -11.76 26.15 4.45
CA GLN A 51 -10.59 25.90 5.32
C GLN A 51 -9.77 24.63 4.94
N PRO A 52 -9.34 24.49 3.67
CA PRO A 52 -8.70 23.25 3.18
C PRO A 52 -7.45 22.88 3.98
N VAL A 53 -6.61 23.87 4.33
CA VAL A 53 -5.39 23.66 5.11
C VAL A 53 -5.70 23.05 6.47
N ARG A 54 -6.67 23.61 7.22
CA ARG A 54 -7.06 23.11 8.54
C ARG A 54 -7.60 21.68 8.46
N ARG A 55 -8.36 21.36 7.42
CA ARG A 55 -8.92 20.01 7.20
C ARG A 55 -7.82 18.99 6.86
N ILE A 56 -6.89 19.35 5.97
CA ILE A 56 -5.76 18.49 5.59
C ILE A 56 -4.88 18.21 6.81
N LEU A 57 -4.41 19.27 7.49
CA LEU A 57 -3.58 19.13 8.69
C LEU A 57 -4.32 18.39 9.81
N GLY A 58 -5.63 18.63 9.96
CA GLY A 58 -6.48 17.91 10.90
C GLY A 58 -6.66 16.42 10.56
N ALA A 59 -6.55 16.03 9.28
CA ALA A 59 -6.64 14.65 8.83
C ALA A 59 -5.33 13.86 9.01
N MET A 60 -4.17 14.52 8.95
CA MET A 60 -2.85 13.88 9.04
C MET A 60 -2.71 12.89 10.21
N PRO A 61 -3.10 13.22 11.46
CA PRO A 61 -2.94 12.29 12.57
C PRO A 61 -3.87 11.07 12.48
N TYR A 62 -5.01 11.20 11.79
CA TYR A 62 -5.92 10.07 11.58
C TYR A 62 -5.42 9.16 10.47
N ILE A 63 -4.86 9.72 9.40
CA ILE A 63 -4.33 8.98 8.24
C ILE A 63 -2.95 8.39 8.59
N PHE A 64 -1.93 9.22 8.78
CA PHE A 64 -0.57 8.76 9.01
C PHE A 64 -0.37 8.23 10.44
N GLY A 65 -0.96 8.92 11.41
CA GLY A 65 -0.91 8.47 12.81
C GLY A 65 -1.86 7.30 13.12
N GLN A 66 -2.72 6.90 12.17
CA GLN A 66 -3.66 5.78 12.32
C GLN A 66 -4.49 5.86 13.62
N ARG A 67 -4.77 7.08 14.11
CA ARG A 67 -5.36 7.29 15.46
C ARG A 67 -6.62 6.47 15.69
N LYS A 68 -7.51 6.37 14.70
CA LYS A 68 -8.77 5.60 14.82
C LYS A 68 -8.53 4.09 14.87
N VAL A 69 -7.52 3.58 14.17
CA VAL A 69 -7.17 2.16 14.16
C VAL A 69 -6.53 1.75 15.49
N LEU A 70 -5.72 2.64 16.08
CA LEU A 70 -5.02 2.38 17.34
C LEU A 70 -5.91 2.55 18.59
N GLN A 71 -7.06 3.21 18.49
CA GLN A 71 -7.95 3.53 19.63
C GLN A 71 -8.40 2.32 20.46
N ARG A 72 -8.51 1.13 19.85
CA ARG A 72 -9.01 -0.08 20.53
C ARG A 72 -7.93 -1.16 20.69
N VAL A 73 -6.66 -0.81 20.49
CA VAL A 73 -5.56 -1.77 20.62
C VAL A 73 -5.40 -2.17 22.08
N SER A 74 -5.34 -3.49 22.30
CA SER A 74 -4.99 -4.08 23.58
C SER A 74 -3.95 -5.17 23.35
N ILE A 75 -2.79 -5.04 24.01
CA ILE A 75 -1.68 -6.01 23.90
C ILE A 75 -2.14 -7.43 24.27
N ARG A 76 -3.12 -7.55 25.17
CA ARG A 76 -3.63 -8.85 25.65
C ARG A 76 -4.84 -9.37 24.89
N ARG A 77 -5.77 -8.48 24.49
CA ARG A 77 -7.07 -8.91 23.90
C ARG A 77 -7.19 -8.69 22.41
N ASP A 78 -6.64 -7.59 21.87
CA ASP A 78 -6.86 -7.22 20.47
C ASP A 78 -5.69 -6.43 19.88
N ARG A 79 -4.80 -7.18 19.20
CA ARG A 79 -3.62 -6.63 18.51
C ARG A 79 -3.92 -6.21 17.07
N ALA A 80 -5.17 -6.36 16.60
CA ALA A 80 -5.49 -6.14 15.18
C ALA A 80 -5.14 -4.72 14.71
N GLY A 81 -5.39 -3.70 15.53
CA GLY A 81 -5.05 -2.32 15.18
C GLY A 81 -3.54 -2.08 15.04
N LEU A 82 -2.72 -2.74 15.86
CA LEU A 82 -1.26 -2.67 15.75
C LEU A 82 -0.77 -3.32 14.44
N PHE A 83 -1.35 -4.46 14.07
CA PHE A 83 -1.04 -5.09 12.78
C PHE A 83 -1.45 -4.22 11.59
N HIS A 84 -2.62 -3.58 11.63
CA HIS A 84 -3.02 -2.65 10.57
C HIS A 84 -2.12 -1.41 10.50
N PHE A 85 -1.62 -0.93 11.65
CA PHE A 85 -0.64 0.14 11.68
C PHE A 85 0.65 -0.23 10.94
N PHE A 86 1.21 -1.42 11.23
CA PHE A 86 2.39 -1.91 10.51
C PHE A 86 2.08 -2.11 9.03
N ILE A 87 0.97 -2.77 8.67
CA ILE A 87 0.55 -2.97 7.27
C ILE A 87 0.43 -1.62 6.54
N PHE A 88 -0.15 -0.60 7.16
CA PHE A 88 -0.28 0.71 6.53
C PHE A 88 1.08 1.34 6.24
N TRP A 89 1.96 1.40 7.24
CA TRP A 89 3.27 2.04 7.08
C TRP A 89 4.19 1.25 6.16
N GLY A 90 4.16 -0.07 6.21
CA GLY A 90 4.95 -0.86 5.28
C GLY A 90 4.45 -0.75 3.85
N PHE A 91 3.13 -0.75 3.63
CA PHE A 91 2.57 -0.53 2.29
C PHE A 91 2.96 0.86 1.75
N LEU A 92 2.94 1.90 2.59
CA LEU A 92 3.37 3.24 2.21
C LEU A 92 4.87 3.28 1.86
N SER A 93 5.72 2.61 2.65
CA SER A 93 7.16 2.52 2.40
C SER A 93 7.51 1.76 1.12
N PHE A 94 6.88 0.60 0.87
CA PHE A 94 7.06 -0.13 -0.39
C PHE A 94 6.51 0.65 -1.59
N SER A 95 5.37 1.32 -1.45
CA SER A 95 4.82 2.18 -2.50
C SER A 95 5.79 3.33 -2.84
N PHE A 96 6.38 3.97 -1.83
CA PHE A 96 7.39 5.00 -2.02
C PHE A 96 8.64 4.45 -2.70
N SER A 97 9.09 3.25 -2.29
CA SER A 97 10.21 2.54 -2.91
C SER A 97 9.99 2.28 -4.41
N TYR A 98 8.82 1.74 -4.80
CA TYR A 98 8.50 1.53 -6.21
C TYR A 98 8.41 2.84 -6.97
N PHE A 99 7.79 3.87 -6.38
CA PHE A 99 7.74 5.18 -7.00
C PHE A 99 9.16 5.70 -7.30
N LEU A 100 10.05 5.65 -6.32
CA LEU A 100 11.41 6.18 -6.46
C LEU A 100 12.29 5.30 -7.37
N PHE A 101 12.46 4.02 -7.04
CA PHE A 101 13.44 3.14 -7.70
C PHE A 101 12.94 2.45 -8.97
N ILE A 102 11.63 2.36 -9.17
CA ILE A 102 11.06 1.85 -10.41
C ILE A 102 10.62 3.01 -11.27
N PHE A 103 9.62 3.78 -10.85
CA PHE A 103 9.03 4.78 -11.76
C PHE A 103 9.96 5.95 -12.04
N LEU A 104 10.65 6.50 -11.05
CA LEU A 104 11.50 7.66 -11.28
C LEU A 104 12.89 7.29 -11.82
N ASP A 105 13.55 6.27 -11.28
CA ASP A 105 14.87 5.83 -11.78
C ASP A 105 14.84 5.27 -13.21
N VAL A 106 13.70 4.70 -13.63
CA VAL A 106 13.50 4.30 -15.03
C VAL A 106 13.44 5.52 -15.96
N ALA A 107 12.89 6.65 -15.50
CA ALA A 107 12.90 7.91 -16.25
C ALA A 107 14.26 8.63 -16.19
N TRP A 108 14.89 8.64 -15.02
CA TRP A 108 16.21 9.25 -14.80
C TRP A 108 17.01 8.48 -13.75
N ARG A 109 17.94 7.64 -14.21
CA ARG A 109 18.69 6.67 -13.39
C ARG A 109 19.36 7.18 -12.11
N PRO A 110 19.97 8.38 -12.07
CA PRO A 110 20.61 8.88 -10.85
C PRO A 110 19.63 9.56 -9.89
N LEU A 111 18.33 9.61 -10.17
CA LEU A 111 17.39 10.40 -9.35
C LEU A 111 17.30 9.89 -7.91
N SER A 112 17.17 8.59 -7.67
CA SER A 112 17.11 8.06 -6.31
C SER A 112 18.37 8.36 -5.50
N ALA A 113 19.56 8.22 -6.10
CA ALA A 113 20.83 8.58 -5.47
C ALA A 113 20.97 10.10 -5.28
N THR A 114 20.38 10.91 -6.16
CA THR A 114 20.37 12.37 -6.01
C THR A 114 19.47 12.81 -4.86
N VAL A 115 18.31 12.15 -4.71
CA VAL A 115 17.32 12.48 -3.66
C VAL A 115 17.75 11.95 -2.29
N LEU A 116 18.29 10.72 -2.22
CA LEU A 116 18.60 10.04 -0.96
C LEU A 116 20.09 9.97 -0.62
N THR A 117 21.00 10.27 -1.54
CA THR A 117 22.44 9.90 -1.51
C THR A 117 22.67 8.39 -1.59
N ASP A 118 23.86 7.95 -2.01
CA ASP A 118 24.19 6.52 -2.09
C ASP A 118 24.06 5.81 -0.74
N THR A 119 24.48 6.48 0.34
CA THR A 119 24.35 5.95 1.70
C THR A 119 22.88 5.88 2.12
N GLY A 120 22.07 6.89 1.80
CA GLY A 120 20.64 6.88 2.13
C GLY A 120 19.86 5.82 1.35
N VAL A 121 20.21 5.54 0.09
CA VAL A 121 19.65 4.40 -0.67
C VAL A 121 19.93 3.08 0.07
N LYS A 122 21.15 2.85 0.55
CA LYS A 122 21.49 1.63 1.31
C LYS A 122 20.71 1.51 2.61
N ILE A 123 20.62 2.60 3.37
CA ILE A 123 19.85 2.64 4.63
C ILE A 123 18.37 2.37 4.35
N PHE A 124 17.81 3.00 3.32
CA PHE A 124 16.41 2.85 2.98
C PHE A 124 16.08 1.43 2.50
N VAL A 125 16.93 0.81 1.68
CA VAL A 125 16.77 -0.60 1.27
C VAL A 125 16.86 -1.53 2.48
N PHE A 126 17.84 -1.33 3.38
CA PHE A 126 17.92 -2.12 4.61
C PHE A 126 16.67 -1.98 5.48
N TYR A 127 16.12 -0.77 5.59
CA TYR A 127 14.85 -0.53 6.27
C TYR A 127 13.69 -1.32 5.62
N LEU A 128 13.63 -1.37 4.29
CA LEU A 128 12.62 -2.16 3.57
C LEU A 128 12.79 -3.68 3.81
N ASP A 129 14.03 -4.18 3.88
CA ASP A 129 14.30 -5.59 4.18
C ASP A 129 13.77 -5.98 5.56
N VAL A 130 14.02 -5.14 6.58
CA VAL A 130 13.47 -5.34 7.93
C VAL A 130 11.94 -5.31 7.90
N LEU A 131 11.37 -4.38 7.15
CA LEU A 131 9.92 -4.22 7.02
C LEU A 131 9.27 -5.39 6.29
N ALA A 132 9.92 -5.97 5.29
CA ALA A 132 9.49 -7.17 4.58
C ALA A 132 9.34 -8.36 5.54
N VAL A 133 10.35 -8.58 6.40
CA VAL A 133 10.30 -9.65 7.41
C VAL A 133 9.14 -9.42 8.39
N VAL A 134 8.96 -8.19 8.88
CA VAL A 134 7.82 -7.83 9.73
C VAL A 134 6.50 -8.10 9.02
N PHE A 135 6.40 -7.80 7.72
CA PHE A 135 5.21 -8.04 6.91
C PHE A 135 4.88 -9.52 6.80
N LEU A 136 5.84 -10.37 6.52
CA LEU A 136 5.61 -11.81 6.45
C LEU A 136 5.04 -12.35 7.78
N VAL A 137 5.56 -11.89 8.92
CA VAL A 137 5.03 -12.26 10.24
C VAL A 137 3.59 -11.75 10.42
N VAL A 138 3.33 -10.48 10.08
CA VAL A 138 2.01 -9.86 10.26
C VAL A 138 0.96 -10.49 9.34
N LEU A 139 1.29 -10.75 8.08
CA LEU A 139 0.39 -11.38 7.10
C LEU A 139 0.11 -12.84 7.48
N THR A 140 1.14 -13.57 7.93
CA THR A 140 0.97 -14.94 8.46
C THR A 140 0.01 -14.93 9.66
N TRP A 141 0.22 -14.02 10.62
CA TRP A 141 -0.69 -13.89 11.75
C TRP A 141 -2.11 -13.48 11.34
N ALA A 142 -2.24 -12.59 10.36
CA ALA A 142 -3.53 -12.20 9.81
C ALA A 142 -4.26 -13.39 9.16
N ALA A 143 -3.54 -14.25 8.44
CA ALA A 143 -4.08 -15.49 7.88
C ALA A 143 -4.52 -16.45 8.98
N VAL A 144 -3.64 -16.75 9.94
CA VAL A 144 -3.95 -17.64 11.08
C VAL A 144 -5.20 -17.17 11.80
N ARG A 145 -5.30 -15.88 12.13
CA ARG A 145 -6.48 -15.33 12.84
C ARG A 145 -7.75 -15.32 11.99
N ARG A 146 -7.62 -15.32 10.66
CA ARG A 146 -8.77 -15.26 9.75
C ARG A 146 -9.36 -16.64 9.48
N TRP A 147 -8.56 -17.70 9.44
CA TRP A 147 -9.06 -19.05 9.13
C TRP A 147 -8.85 -20.09 10.23
N GLY A 148 -8.06 -19.79 11.26
CA GLY A 148 -7.87 -20.62 12.45
C GLY A 148 -8.73 -20.13 13.62
N PRO A 149 -8.14 -19.57 14.71
CA PRO A 149 -8.87 -19.04 15.86
C PRO A 149 -9.59 -17.73 15.50
N THR A 150 -10.70 -17.87 14.78
CA THR A 150 -11.42 -16.76 14.14
C THR A 150 -12.32 -16.05 15.16
N PRO A 151 -12.07 -14.77 15.48
CA PRO A 151 -12.99 -14.00 16.31
C PRO A 151 -14.31 -13.79 15.56
N ARG A 152 -15.43 -13.70 16.30
CA ARG A 152 -16.79 -13.55 15.74
C ARG A 152 -16.95 -12.43 14.70
N ARG A 153 -16.14 -11.37 14.76
CA ARG A 153 -16.17 -10.26 13.77
C ARG A 153 -15.53 -10.60 12.42
N LEU A 154 -14.80 -11.71 12.34
CA LEU A 154 -14.11 -12.21 11.14
C LEU A 154 -14.70 -13.54 10.66
N SER A 155 -15.76 -14.05 11.28
CA SER A 155 -16.38 -15.34 10.94
C SER A 155 -17.50 -15.20 9.90
N PHE A 156 -17.56 -14.07 9.19
CA PHE A 156 -18.55 -13.84 8.15
C PHE A 156 -17.98 -14.24 6.79
N ASP A 157 -18.82 -14.77 5.90
CA ASP A 157 -18.41 -15.26 4.58
C ASP A 157 -17.70 -14.16 3.76
N LEU A 158 -18.20 -12.93 3.83
CA LEU A 158 -17.59 -11.74 3.20
C LEU A 158 -16.14 -11.49 3.66
N THR A 159 -15.78 -11.95 4.86
CA THR A 159 -14.45 -11.76 5.44
C THR A 159 -13.53 -13.00 5.31
N GLN A 160 -14.08 -14.18 5.04
CA GLN A 160 -13.32 -15.43 4.88
C GLN A 160 -13.33 -16.00 3.45
N GLY A 161 -13.94 -15.28 2.50
CA GLY A 161 -13.99 -15.66 1.09
C GLY A 161 -12.63 -15.87 0.44
N LYS A 162 -12.62 -16.58 -0.69
CA LYS A 162 -11.40 -16.92 -1.44
C LYS A 162 -10.70 -15.66 -1.96
N GLU A 163 -11.46 -14.60 -2.20
CA GLU A 163 -10.99 -13.28 -2.64
C GLU A 163 -10.06 -12.66 -1.59
N ALA A 164 -10.37 -12.82 -0.29
CA ALA A 164 -9.51 -12.33 0.78
C ALA A 164 -8.18 -13.09 0.84
N ALA A 165 -8.18 -14.39 0.53
CA ALA A 165 -6.94 -15.18 0.43
C ALA A 165 -6.09 -14.74 -0.77
N ILE A 166 -6.71 -14.49 -1.93
CA ILE A 166 -6.03 -13.97 -3.12
C ILE A 166 -5.38 -12.62 -2.81
N ILE A 167 -6.12 -11.69 -2.21
CA ILE A 167 -5.57 -10.37 -1.85
C ILE A 167 -4.40 -10.50 -0.87
N LEU A 168 -4.52 -11.36 0.14
CA LEU A 168 -3.44 -11.56 1.10
C LEU A 168 -2.18 -12.15 0.45
N ALA A 169 -2.36 -13.09 -0.48
CA ALA A 169 -1.26 -13.68 -1.24
C ALA A 169 -0.57 -12.64 -2.15
N LEU A 170 -1.35 -11.80 -2.84
CA LEU A 170 -0.80 -10.73 -3.68
C LEU A 170 -0.01 -9.70 -2.86
N ILE A 171 -0.46 -9.37 -1.65
CA ILE A 171 0.28 -8.48 -0.74
C ILE A 171 1.57 -9.15 -0.26
N ALA A 172 1.57 -10.47 -0.03
CA ALA A 172 2.76 -11.21 0.39
C ALA A 172 3.82 -11.37 -0.73
N MET A 173 3.44 -11.18 -2.00
CA MET A 173 4.34 -11.22 -3.15
C MET A 173 4.94 -9.86 -3.52
N LEU A 174 4.55 -8.81 -2.79
CA LEU A 174 5.06 -7.43 -2.94
C LEU A 174 6.47 -7.33 -2.34
#